data_AF-A0A925H8F0-F1
#
_entry.id   AF-A0A925H8F0-F1
#
_cell.length_a   1.000
_cell.length_b   1.000
_cell.length_c   1.000
_cell.angle_alpha   90.00
_cell.angle_beta   90.00
_cell.angle_gamma   90.00
#
_symmetry.space_group_name_H-M   'P 1'
#
loop_
_entity.id
_entity.type
_entity.pdbx_description
1 polymer ?
#
loop_
_entity_poly.entity_id
_entity_poly.type
_entity_poly.pdbx_seq_one_letter_code
_entity_poly.pdbx_strand_id
1 'polypeptide(L)'
;LADKGNGNYAYIDTAAEGRKVLGEQLSGTLLTIAKDVKIQIEFNQRLVAGYRLIGYENRLLADRDFNDDAKDAGEIGAGHTVTALYEIVPAGQKVENPGVDDLKYAQVPQATEGAGANELLTVKLRYKEPDGEESKLLSVGVVNGNAGYRNASENFKFASSVAEFGMLLRDSRYKGQSSYDGALELARASTGADLRGYRTEFVKLVETAKSLSERASAR
;
A
#
# COMPACT_ATOMS: atom_id res chain seq x y z
N LEU A 1 -11.69 11.31 17.64
CA LEU A 1 -11.18 10.28 18.57
C LEU A 1 -10.03 9.46 17.97
N ALA A 2 -9.53 9.80 16.77
CA ALA A 2 -8.73 8.91 15.92
C ALA A 2 -7.21 9.15 15.92
N ASP A 3 -6.69 10.21 16.56
CA ASP A 3 -5.29 10.61 16.39
C ASP A 3 -4.30 10.08 17.45
N LYS A 4 -4.73 9.18 18.36
CA LYS A 4 -3.89 8.72 19.50
C LYS A 4 -3.51 7.23 19.49
N GLY A 5 -3.79 6.50 18.41
CA GLY A 5 -3.61 5.04 18.36
C GLY A 5 -2.32 4.55 17.70
N ASN A 6 -1.38 5.44 17.38
CA ASN A 6 -0.16 5.15 16.59
C ASN A 6 -0.43 4.29 15.34
N GLY A 7 -1.65 4.40 14.83
CA GLY A 7 -2.07 3.78 13.61
C GLY A 7 -2.51 2.31 13.63
N ASN A 8 -2.68 1.72 14.81
CA ASN A 8 -3.33 0.41 14.94
C ASN A 8 -4.85 0.60 15.15
N TYR A 9 -5.65 0.08 14.21
CA TYR A 9 -7.10 0.02 14.34
C TYR A 9 -7.55 -1.42 14.15
N ALA A 10 -8.40 -1.87 15.05
CA ALA A 10 -9.08 -3.15 14.93
C ALA A 10 -10.57 -2.92 15.15
N TYR A 11 -11.36 -3.34 14.17
CA TYR A 11 -12.74 -3.69 14.45
C TYR A 11 -12.72 -5.10 15.02
N ILE A 12 -13.54 -5.38 16.03
CA ILE A 12 -13.70 -6.74 16.56
C ILE A 12 -15.19 -7.02 16.45
N ASP A 13 -15.58 -7.69 15.38
CA ASP A 13 -16.98 -8.08 15.18
C ASP A 13 -17.23 -9.56 15.50
N THR A 14 -16.17 -10.36 15.60
CA THR A 14 -16.22 -11.80 15.89
C THR A 14 -15.18 -12.24 16.92
N ALA A 15 -15.42 -13.38 17.58
CA ALA A 15 -14.45 -13.97 18.50
C ALA A 15 -13.13 -14.37 17.82
N ALA A 16 -13.15 -14.66 16.51
CA ALA A 16 -11.96 -14.93 15.71
C ALA A 16 -11.12 -13.65 15.52
N GLU A 17 -11.77 -12.54 15.19
CA GLU A 17 -11.12 -11.23 15.09
C GLU A 17 -10.59 -10.76 16.45
N GLY A 18 -11.35 -11.00 17.53
CA GLY A 18 -10.89 -10.74 18.89
C GLY A 18 -9.62 -11.53 19.26
N ARG A 19 -9.52 -12.80 18.86
CA ARG A 19 -8.31 -13.61 19.09
C ARG A 19 -7.11 -13.13 18.26
N LYS A 20 -7.35 -12.76 17.00
CA LYS A 20 -6.33 -12.17 16.12
C LYS A 20 -5.78 -10.87 16.69
N VAL A 21 -6.66 -9.95 17.06
CA VAL A 21 -6.30 -8.61 17.53
C VAL A 21 -5.65 -8.68 18.91
N LEU A 22 -6.30 -9.35 19.88
CA LEU A 22 -5.86 -9.35 21.28
C LEU A 22 -4.77 -10.37 21.59
N GLY A 23 -4.70 -11.48 20.86
CA GLY A 23 -3.69 -12.52 21.08
C GLY A 23 -2.45 -12.35 20.21
N GLU A 24 -2.64 -12.21 18.90
CA GLU A 24 -1.54 -12.27 17.94
C GLU A 24 -0.95 -10.88 17.63
N GLN A 25 -1.80 -9.89 17.36
CA GLN A 25 -1.36 -8.55 16.96
C GLN A 25 -0.89 -7.72 18.16
N LEU A 26 -1.57 -7.83 19.31
CA LEU A 26 -1.18 -7.14 20.55
C LEU A 26 0.18 -7.60 21.09
N SER A 27 0.53 -8.87 20.92
CA SER A 27 1.86 -9.38 21.31
C SER A 27 2.98 -8.81 20.42
N GLY A 28 2.72 -8.59 19.13
CA GLY A 28 3.66 -7.99 18.17
C GLY A 28 3.96 -6.52 18.44
N THR A 29 3.01 -5.79 19.04
CA THR A 29 3.19 -4.39 19.45
C THR A 29 4.03 -4.22 20.72
N LEU A 30 4.23 -5.26 21.53
CA LEU A 30 4.96 -5.16 22.81
C LEU A 30 6.49 -5.17 22.65
N LEU A 31 7.00 -5.63 21.50
CA LEU A 31 8.43 -5.65 21.17
C LEU A 31 8.70 -4.70 20.01
N THR A 32 8.95 -3.43 20.33
CA THR A 32 9.33 -2.43 19.33
C THR A 32 10.73 -2.74 18.82
N ILE A 33 10.87 -2.91 17.50
CA ILE A 33 12.17 -3.14 16.85
C ILE A 33 12.69 -1.87 16.17
N ALA A 34 11.83 -0.89 15.92
CA ALA A 34 12.21 0.40 15.39
C ALA A 34 11.23 1.49 15.85
N LYS A 35 11.78 2.62 16.30
CA LYS A 35 11.06 3.83 16.72
C LYS A 35 11.18 4.94 15.67
N ASP A 36 10.29 5.92 15.75
CA ASP A 36 10.25 7.11 14.88
C ASP A 36 10.36 6.78 13.39
N VAL A 37 9.62 5.76 12.96
CA VAL A 37 9.73 5.24 11.60
C VAL A 37 9.02 6.16 10.61
N LYS A 38 9.79 6.65 9.64
CA LYS A 38 9.31 7.44 8.51
C LYS A 38 9.66 6.73 7.22
N ILE A 39 8.68 6.61 6.34
CA ILE A 39 8.84 6.00 5.01
C ILE A 39 8.62 7.10 3.97
N GLN A 40 9.57 7.25 3.06
CA GLN A 40 9.43 8.10 1.88
C GLN A 40 9.72 7.27 0.64
N ILE A 41 8.90 7.46 -0.39
CA ILE A 41 9.05 6.82 -1.68
C ILE A 41 9.41 7.91 -2.68
N GLU A 42 10.49 7.69 -3.41
CA GLU A 42 10.92 8.57 -4.50
C GLU A 42 10.81 7.80 -5.81
N PHE A 43 9.98 8.27 -6.74
CA PHE A 43 9.82 7.63 -8.05
C PHE A 43 10.80 8.20 -9.08
N ASN A 44 11.34 7.31 -9.91
CA ASN A 44 12.19 7.73 -11.01
C ASN A 44 11.32 8.32 -12.15
N GLN A 45 11.40 9.64 -12.32
CA GLN A 45 10.61 10.37 -13.32
C GLN A 45 10.86 9.95 -14.78
N ARG A 46 11.95 9.21 -15.03
CA ARG A 46 12.24 8.63 -16.35
C ARG A 46 11.42 7.40 -16.66
N LEU A 47 10.95 6.68 -15.64
CA LEU A 47 10.16 5.46 -15.79
C LEU A 47 8.71 5.67 -15.36
N VAL A 48 8.45 6.69 -14.54
CA VAL A 48 7.14 7.01 -13.97
C VAL A 48 6.81 8.48 -14.22
N ALA A 49 5.81 8.75 -15.06
CA ALA A 49 5.32 10.11 -15.32
C ALA A 49 4.41 10.63 -14.19
N GLY A 50 3.72 9.73 -13.50
CA GLY A 50 2.81 10.08 -12.41
C GLY A 50 2.56 8.87 -11.52
N TYR A 51 2.15 9.11 -10.28
CA TYR A 51 1.84 8.04 -9.34
C TYR A 51 0.79 8.47 -8.34
N ARG A 52 0.11 7.50 -7.74
CA ARG A 52 -0.89 7.69 -6.70
C ARG A 52 -0.83 6.54 -5.70
N LEU A 53 -0.86 6.87 -4.42
CA LEU A 53 -1.02 5.89 -3.35
C LEU A 53 -2.47 5.37 -3.35
N ILE A 54 -2.63 4.04 -3.40
CA ILE A 54 -3.92 3.37 -3.30
C ILE A 54 -4.16 3.03 -1.83
N GLY A 55 -5.20 3.62 -1.23
CA GLY A 55 -5.44 3.53 0.21
C GLY A 55 -4.49 4.43 1.01
N TYR A 56 -4.42 4.24 2.34
CA TYR A 56 -3.55 5.03 3.26
C TYR A 56 -3.57 6.56 3.08
N GLU A 57 -4.67 7.11 2.53
CA GLU A 57 -4.78 8.52 2.11
C GLU A 57 -4.55 9.51 3.28
N ASN A 58 -4.88 9.11 4.51
CA ASN A 58 -4.79 9.96 5.71
C ASN A 58 -3.41 10.00 6.38
N ARG A 59 -2.38 9.36 5.82
CA ARG A 59 -1.02 9.32 6.41
C ARG A 59 0.11 9.78 5.49
N LEU A 60 -0.22 10.42 4.37
CA LEU A 60 0.79 11.01 3.50
C LEU A 60 1.58 12.08 4.27
N LEU A 61 2.86 11.80 4.47
CA LEU A 61 3.81 12.72 5.07
C LEU A 61 4.29 13.70 3.99
N ALA A 62 4.37 14.99 4.29
CA ALA A 62 4.99 15.94 3.36
C ALA A 62 6.51 15.70 3.32
N ASP A 63 7.17 15.91 2.18
CA ASP A 63 8.61 15.67 2.03
C ASP A 63 9.47 16.44 3.04
N ARG A 64 9.06 17.67 3.38
CA ARG A 64 9.74 18.49 4.40
C ARG A 64 9.71 17.86 5.79
N ASP A 65 8.68 17.08 6.09
CA ASP A 65 8.48 16.46 7.39
C ASP A 65 9.28 15.14 7.51
N PHE A 66 9.78 14.59 6.41
CA PHE A 66 10.56 13.35 6.43
C PHE A 66 11.91 13.53 7.13
N ASN A 67 12.52 14.71 6.98
CA ASN A 67 13.81 15.03 7.59
C ASN A 67 13.68 15.71 8.97
N ASP A 68 12.47 16.03 9.40
CA ASP A 68 12.24 16.68 10.69
C ASP A 68 12.02 15.63 11.79
N ASP A 69 13.05 15.41 12.61
CA ASP A 69 13.03 14.46 13.72
C ASP A 69 12.11 14.87 14.89
N ALA A 70 11.56 16.09 14.90
CA ALA A 70 10.56 16.52 15.88
C ALA A 70 9.13 16.09 15.53
N LYS A 71 8.88 15.58 14.32
CA LYS A 71 7.54 15.13 13.91
C LYS A 71 7.25 13.71 14.37
N ASP A 72 6.07 13.53 14.98
CA ASP A 72 5.56 12.24 15.44
C ASP A 72 5.48 11.23 14.28
N ALA A 73 5.95 10.01 14.54
CA ALA A 73 6.18 8.97 13.55
C ALA A 73 5.76 7.60 14.08
N GLY A 74 5.64 6.62 13.17
CA GLY A 74 5.13 5.30 13.55
C GLY A 74 6.15 4.45 14.29
N GLU A 75 5.66 3.50 15.09
CA GLU A 75 6.48 2.43 15.66
C GLU A 75 6.31 1.14 14.83
N ILE A 76 7.39 0.40 14.64
CA ILE A 76 7.36 -0.93 14.03
C ILE A 76 7.72 -1.97 15.09
N GLY A 77 6.75 -2.84 15.36
CA GLY A 77 6.91 -4.00 16.24
C GLY A 77 7.50 -5.22 15.52
N ALA A 78 8.04 -6.16 16.29
CA ALA A 78 8.55 -7.42 15.76
C ALA A 78 7.44 -8.18 15.01
N GLY A 79 7.73 -8.58 13.77
CA GLY A 79 6.77 -9.29 12.91
C GLY A 79 5.73 -8.40 12.22
N HIS A 80 5.80 -7.08 12.37
CA HIS A 80 4.94 -6.17 11.62
C HIS A 80 5.34 -6.13 10.13
N THR A 81 4.36 -6.20 9.25
CA THR A 81 4.54 -5.99 7.80
C THR A 81 3.62 -4.88 7.35
N VAL A 82 4.19 -3.87 6.69
CA VAL A 82 3.44 -2.76 6.09
C VAL A 82 3.39 -2.96 4.59
N THR A 83 2.20 -2.89 4.01
CA THR A 83 2.00 -2.94 2.55
C THR A 83 1.39 -1.63 2.08
N ALA A 84 2.07 -0.98 1.15
CA ALA A 84 1.57 0.19 0.43
C ALA A 84 1.49 -0.17 -1.05
N LEU A 85 0.36 0.18 -1.69
CA LEU A 85 0.14 -0.03 -3.11
C LEU A 85 0.17 1.32 -3.81
N TYR A 86 0.90 1.39 -4.92
CA TYR A 86 0.94 2.58 -5.75
C TYR A 86 0.44 2.23 -7.15
N GLU A 87 -0.44 3.06 -7.68
CA GLU A 87 -0.72 3.13 -9.10
C GLU A 87 0.32 4.04 -9.75
N ILE A 88 0.88 3.63 -10.88
CA ILE A 88 1.86 4.41 -11.62
C ILE A 88 1.40 4.62 -13.06
N VAL A 89 1.74 5.77 -13.61
CA VAL A 89 1.66 6.08 -15.03
C VAL A 89 3.07 5.94 -15.59
N PRO A 90 3.34 4.99 -16.50
CA PRO A 90 4.67 4.86 -17.11
C PRO A 90 5.09 6.15 -17.82
N ALA A 91 6.40 6.41 -17.86
CA ALA A 91 6.93 7.55 -18.58
C ALA A 91 6.52 7.55 -20.06
N GLY A 92 6.30 8.74 -20.61
CA GLY A 92 5.82 8.93 -21.98
C GLY A 92 4.31 8.74 -22.16
N GLN A 93 3.58 8.31 -21.13
CA GLN A 93 2.12 8.33 -21.15
C GLN A 93 1.57 9.64 -20.58
N LYS A 94 0.36 10.02 -21.03
CA LYS A 94 -0.31 11.22 -20.53
C LYS A 94 -0.79 10.97 -19.11
N VAL A 95 -0.35 11.82 -18.17
CA VAL A 95 -0.90 11.84 -16.81
C VAL A 95 -2.21 12.61 -16.87
N GLU A 96 -3.33 11.94 -16.62
CA GLU A 96 -4.60 12.63 -16.47
C GLU A 96 -4.60 13.43 -15.16
N ASN A 97 -4.47 14.75 -15.28
CA ASN A 97 -4.57 15.69 -14.17
C ASN A 97 -5.74 16.64 -14.43
N PRO A 98 -6.99 16.24 -14.11
CA PRO A 98 -8.16 17.06 -14.36
C PRO A 98 -8.04 18.41 -13.61
N GLY A 99 -8.04 19.52 -14.36
CA GLY A 99 -8.03 20.87 -13.80
C GLY A 99 -6.64 21.51 -13.60
N VAL A 100 -5.56 20.88 -14.09
CA VAL A 100 -4.22 21.49 -14.13
C VAL A 100 -3.76 21.54 -15.58
N ASP A 101 -3.48 22.74 -16.10
CA ASP A 101 -2.94 22.92 -17.44
C ASP A 101 -1.54 22.32 -17.56
N ASP A 102 -1.20 21.83 -18.75
CA ASP A 102 0.14 21.34 -19.04
C ASP A 102 1.16 22.46 -18.75
N LEU A 103 2.12 22.16 -17.88
CA LEU A 103 3.16 23.12 -17.49
C LEU A 103 4.03 23.45 -18.70
N LYS A 104 3.91 24.68 -19.22
CA LYS A 104 4.66 25.21 -20.38
C LYS A 104 6.18 24.98 -20.31
N TYR A 105 6.75 24.94 -19.10
CA TYR A 105 8.19 24.79 -18.86
C TYR A 105 8.57 23.47 -18.19
N ALA A 106 7.64 22.52 -18.04
CA ALA A 106 7.98 21.20 -17.52
C ALA A 106 8.85 20.48 -18.57
N GLN A 107 10.11 20.24 -18.23
CA GLN A 107 10.96 19.38 -19.02
C GLN A 107 10.71 17.93 -18.62
N VAL A 108 10.39 17.08 -19.60
CA VAL A 108 10.44 15.63 -19.40
C VAL A 108 11.92 15.26 -19.24
N PRO A 109 12.33 14.67 -18.10
CA PRO A 109 13.72 14.31 -17.89
C PRO A 109 14.21 13.36 -18.99
N GLN A 110 15.25 13.75 -19.73
CA GLN A 110 15.88 12.88 -20.71
C GLN A 110 16.66 11.76 -20.03
N ALA A 111 16.68 10.59 -20.67
CA ALA A 111 17.38 9.42 -20.17
C ALA A 111 18.91 9.62 -20.20
N THR A 112 19.54 9.81 -19.04
CA THR A 112 21.00 9.77 -18.89
C THR A 112 21.47 8.35 -18.51
N GLU A 113 22.51 7.83 -19.14
CA GLU A 113 23.08 6.55 -18.69
C GLU A 113 23.80 6.76 -17.35
N GLY A 114 23.47 5.97 -16.33
CA GLY A 114 24.00 6.12 -14.97
C GLY A 114 23.46 5.08 -13.99
N ALA A 115 24.07 5.01 -12.79
CA ALA A 115 23.60 4.17 -11.70
C ALA A 115 22.14 4.52 -11.35
N GLY A 116 21.26 3.52 -11.29
CA GLY A 116 19.82 3.71 -11.04
C GLY A 116 18.94 3.92 -12.28
N ALA A 117 19.49 3.85 -13.50
CA ALA A 117 18.71 4.03 -14.73
C ALA A 117 17.51 3.07 -14.87
N ASN A 118 17.59 1.88 -14.28
CA ASN A 118 16.52 0.86 -14.30
C ASN A 118 15.74 0.77 -12.97
N GLU A 119 16.03 1.64 -12.00
CA GLU A 119 15.28 1.71 -10.75
C GLU A 119 13.95 2.44 -10.98
N LEU A 120 12.84 1.78 -10.68
CA LEU A 120 11.50 2.34 -10.77
C LEU A 120 11.26 3.37 -9.67
N LEU A 121 11.73 3.06 -8.47
CA LEU A 121 11.61 3.90 -7.28
C LEU A 121 12.72 3.58 -6.28
N THR A 122 12.93 4.48 -5.34
CA THR A 122 13.75 4.28 -4.14
C THR A 122 12.85 4.33 -2.91
N VAL A 123 12.98 3.34 -2.03
CA VAL A 123 12.35 3.32 -0.72
C VAL A 123 13.36 3.85 0.30
N LYS A 124 13.02 4.96 0.95
CA LYS A 124 13.79 5.54 2.05
C LYS A 124 13.06 5.28 3.37
N LEU A 125 13.74 4.63 4.29
CA LEU A 125 13.26 4.32 5.63
C LEU A 125 14.18 5.01 6.62
N ARG A 126 13.64 5.98 7.34
CA ARG A 126 14.32 6.61 8.48
C ARG A 126 13.75 6.00 9.77
N TYR A 127 14.61 5.56 10.67
CA TYR A 127 14.20 4.91 11.92
C TYR A 127 15.25 5.07 13.03
N LYS A 128 14.84 4.89 14.28
CA LYS A 128 15.73 4.77 15.44
C LYS A 128 15.72 3.32 15.95
N GLU A 129 16.85 2.86 16.48
CA GLU A 129 16.89 1.59 17.23
C GLU A 129 16.00 1.69 18.49
N PRO A 130 15.52 0.57 19.06
CA PRO A 130 14.60 0.60 20.20
C PRO A 130 15.12 1.40 21.41
N ASP A 131 16.42 1.33 21.67
CA ASP A 131 17.08 2.06 22.78
C ASP A 131 17.99 3.21 22.28
N GLY A 132 17.91 3.54 20.99
CA GLY A 132 18.75 4.55 20.35
C GLY A 132 18.01 5.87 20.14
N GLU A 133 18.72 6.99 20.33
CA GLU A 133 18.20 8.33 20.03
C GLU A 133 18.59 8.82 18.64
N GLU A 134 19.60 8.20 18.04
CA GLU A 134 20.09 8.57 16.71
C GLU A 134 19.27 7.92 15.59
N SER A 135 18.90 8.76 14.63
CA SER A 135 18.14 8.34 13.45
C SER A 135 19.08 7.74 12.39
N LYS A 136 18.68 6.59 11.83
CA LYS A 136 19.36 5.87 10.76
C LYS A 136 18.53 5.94 9.49
N LEU A 137 19.20 6.12 8.35
CA LEU A 137 18.57 6.11 7.02
C LEU A 137 18.96 4.84 6.26
N LEU A 138 17.96 4.05 5.90
CA LEU A 138 18.06 2.97 4.94
C LEU A 138 17.48 3.44 3.60
N SER A 139 18.20 3.22 2.51
CA SER A 139 17.78 3.60 1.16
C SER A 139 17.95 2.42 0.22
N VAL A 140 16.85 1.96 -0.38
CA VAL A 140 16.83 0.78 -1.25
C VAL A 140 16.20 1.12 -2.59
N GLY A 141 16.97 1.01 -3.66
CA GLY A 141 16.48 1.11 -5.03
C GLY A 141 15.72 -0.15 -5.45
N VAL A 142 14.56 0.02 -6.08
CA VAL A 142 13.72 -1.06 -6.59
C VAL A 142 13.79 -1.06 -8.10
N VAL A 143 14.44 -2.08 -8.66
CA VAL A 143 14.60 -2.25 -10.11
C VAL A 143 13.32 -2.77 -10.75
N ASN A 144 12.95 -2.22 -11.90
CA ASN A 144 11.90 -2.82 -12.72
C ASN A 144 12.42 -4.11 -13.38
N GLY A 145 12.07 -5.26 -12.79
CA GLY A 145 12.43 -6.57 -13.32
C GLY A 145 11.65 -7.00 -14.57
N ASN A 146 10.72 -6.17 -15.09
CA ASN A 146 9.80 -6.49 -16.19
C ASN A 146 9.06 -7.83 -16.03
N ALA A 147 8.92 -8.30 -14.78
CA ALA A 147 8.15 -9.49 -14.47
C ALA A 147 6.66 -9.14 -14.60
N GLY A 148 5.98 -9.76 -15.57
CA GLY A 148 4.54 -9.57 -15.73
C GLY A 148 3.76 -9.99 -14.47
N TYR A 149 2.54 -9.47 -14.32
CA TYR A 149 1.70 -9.70 -13.14
C TYR A 149 1.53 -11.19 -12.76
N ARG A 150 1.53 -12.10 -13.74
CA ARG A 150 1.47 -13.54 -13.52
C ARG A 150 2.61 -14.07 -12.64
N ASN A 151 3.77 -13.45 -12.68
CA ASN A 151 4.96 -13.80 -11.90
C ASN A 151 5.04 -13.04 -10.57
N ALA A 152 4.08 -12.16 -10.26
CA ALA A 152 4.03 -11.47 -8.98
C ALA A 152 3.81 -12.45 -7.83
N SER A 153 4.29 -12.08 -6.64
CA SER A 153 4.10 -12.87 -5.43
C SER A 153 2.63 -13.04 -5.09
N GLU A 154 2.29 -14.12 -4.39
CA GLU A 154 0.93 -14.35 -3.88
C GLU A 154 0.46 -13.18 -3.01
N ASN A 155 1.36 -12.61 -2.21
CA ASN A 155 1.06 -11.45 -1.37
C ASN A 155 0.67 -10.22 -2.20
N PHE A 156 1.37 -9.96 -3.31
CA PHE A 156 1.06 -8.83 -4.18
C PHE A 156 -0.29 -9.02 -4.87
N LYS A 157 -0.56 -10.23 -5.38
CA LYS A 157 -1.84 -10.59 -6.01
C LYS A 157 -3.00 -10.47 -5.02
N PHE A 158 -2.82 -10.96 -3.80
CA PHE A 158 -3.81 -10.85 -2.73
C PHE A 158 -4.04 -9.39 -2.32
N ALA A 159 -2.98 -8.60 -2.12
CA ALA A 159 -3.12 -7.19 -1.80
C ALA A 159 -3.85 -6.41 -2.92
N SER A 160 -3.59 -6.78 -4.17
CA SER A 160 -4.28 -6.19 -5.34
C SER A 160 -5.77 -6.49 -5.34
N SER A 161 -6.18 -7.72 -4.99
CA SER A 161 -7.61 -8.07 -4.89
C SER A 161 -8.33 -7.35 -3.76
N VAL A 162 -7.64 -7.14 -2.62
CA VAL A 162 -8.17 -6.35 -1.50
C VAL A 162 -8.36 -4.89 -1.91
N ALA A 163 -7.39 -4.30 -2.62
CA ALA A 163 -7.49 -2.94 -3.12
C ALA A 163 -8.62 -2.78 -4.16
N GLU A 164 -8.73 -3.71 -5.10
CA GLU A 164 -9.82 -3.78 -6.07
C GLU A 164 -11.18 -3.83 -5.38
N PHE A 165 -11.34 -4.73 -4.40
CA PHE A 165 -12.57 -4.84 -3.62
C PHE A 165 -12.92 -3.55 -2.88
N GLY A 166 -11.93 -2.90 -2.26
CA GLY A 166 -12.13 -1.59 -1.62
C GLY A 166 -12.58 -0.50 -2.60
N MET A 167 -12.06 -0.49 -3.82
CA MET A 167 -12.49 0.44 -4.88
C MET A 167 -13.92 0.18 -5.34
N LEU A 168 -14.33 -1.09 -5.42
CA LEU A 168 -15.71 -1.47 -5.75
C LEU A 168 -16.71 -1.02 -4.67
N LEU A 169 -16.40 -1.29 -3.40
CA LEU A 169 -17.27 -0.90 -2.27
C LEU A 169 -17.45 0.61 -2.15
N ARG A 170 -16.42 1.39 -2.48
CA ARG A 170 -16.45 2.86 -2.45
C ARG A 170 -17.05 3.49 -3.70
N ASP A 171 -17.47 2.69 -4.68
CA ASP A 171 -17.84 3.15 -6.02
C ASP A 171 -16.80 4.14 -6.60
N SER A 172 -15.53 3.78 -6.48
CA SER A 172 -14.42 4.67 -6.79
C SER A 172 -14.44 5.08 -8.26
N ARG A 173 -14.26 6.38 -8.55
CA ARG A 173 -14.05 6.88 -9.92
C ARG A 173 -12.84 6.24 -10.62
N TYR A 174 -11.95 5.64 -9.85
CA TYR A 174 -10.74 4.97 -10.32
C TYR A 174 -10.86 3.45 -10.39
N LYS A 175 -12.05 2.89 -10.14
CA LYS A 175 -12.25 1.43 -10.22
C LYS A 175 -12.09 0.87 -11.64
N GLY A 176 -12.04 1.72 -12.66
CA GLY A 176 -11.83 1.30 -14.06
C GLY A 176 -12.80 0.19 -14.48
N GLN A 177 -12.24 -0.94 -14.93
CA GLN A 177 -12.98 -2.15 -15.34
C GLN A 177 -13.11 -3.19 -14.21
N SER A 178 -12.79 -2.83 -12.96
CA SER A 178 -12.86 -3.75 -11.83
C SER A 178 -14.26 -4.31 -11.65
N SER A 179 -14.31 -5.55 -11.16
CA SER A 179 -15.56 -6.26 -10.89
C SER A 179 -15.40 -7.19 -9.70
N TYR A 180 -16.51 -7.54 -9.05
CA TYR A 180 -16.47 -8.53 -7.97
C TYR A 180 -15.92 -9.88 -8.47
N ASP A 181 -16.17 -10.25 -9.72
CA ASP A 181 -15.61 -11.46 -10.34
C ASP A 181 -14.09 -11.38 -10.51
N GLY A 182 -13.57 -10.24 -10.97
CA GLY A 182 -12.12 -10.00 -11.07
C GLY A 182 -11.44 -10.08 -9.70
N ALA A 183 -12.01 -9.40 -8.69
CA ALA A 183 -11.51 -9.46 -7.32
C ALA A 183 -11.50 -10.89 -6.76
N LEU A 184 -12.55 -11.68 -7.02
CA LEU A 184 -12.64 -13.08 -6.61
C LEU A 184 -11.60 -13.96 -7.31
N GLU A 185 -11.39 -13.77 -8.61
CA GLU A 185 -10.38 -14.51 -9.37
C GLU A 185 -9.00 -14.29 -8.76
N LEU A 186 -8.63 -13.03 -8.51
CA LEU A 186 -7.35 -12.68 -7.90
C LEU A 186 -7.21 -13.20 -6.47
N ALA A 187 -8.26 -13.09 -5.65
CA ALA A 187 -8.25 -13.55 -4.27
C ALA A 187 -8.11 -15.08 -4.16
N ARG A 188 -8.83 -15.84 -4.99
CA ARG A 188 -8.77 -17.30 -5.02
C ARG A 188 -7.43 -17.81 -5.55
N ALA A 189 -6.89 -17.16 -6.57
CA ALA A 189 -5.56 -17.47 -7.11
C ALA A 189 -4.41 -17.16 -6.14
N SER A 190 -4.69 -16.46 -5.02
CA SER A 190 -3.69 -16.04 -4.04
C SER A 190 -3.97 -16.55 -2.61
N THR A 191 -4.85 -17.54 -2.42
CA THR A 191 -5.14 -18.11 -1.09
C THR A 191 -3.90 -18.80 -0.47
N GLY A 192 -3.11 -19.54 -1.27
CA GLY A 192 -1.89 -20.19 -0.80
C GLY A 192 -2.15 -21.16 0.38
N ALA A 193 -1.21 -21.25 1.32
CA ALA A 193 -1.31 -22.14 2.48
C ALA A 193 -2.35 -21.70 3.54
N ASP A 194 -2.73 -20.42 3.54
CA ASP A 194 -3.75 -19.79 4.40
C ASP A 194 -3.88 -20.38 5.82
N LEU A 195 -2.76 -20.50 6.54
CA LEU A 195 -2.67 -21.24 7.82
C LEU A 195 -3.67 -20.75 8.89
N ARG A 196 -4.12 -19.50 8.78
CA ARG A 196 -5.08 -18.86 9.69
C ARG A 196 -6.46 -18.63 9.08
N GLY A 197 -6.68 -18.98 7.81
CA GLY A 197 -7.96 -18.86 7.13
C GLY A 197 -8.36 -17.44 6.68
N TYR A 198 -7.50 -16.43 6.85
CA TYR A 198 -7.83 -15.03 6.57
C TYR A 198 -8.07 -14.75 5.09
N ARG A 199 -7.33 -15.42 4.19
CA ARG A 199 -7.53 -15.22 2.75
C ARG A 199 -8.82 -15.86 2.29
N THR A 200 -9.15 -17.03 2.84
CA THR A 200 -10.41 -17.72 2.61
C THR A 200 -11.60 -16.92 3.13
N GLU A 201 -11.46 -16.32 4.32
CA GLU A 201 -12.48 -15.42 4.89
C GLU A 201 -12.70 -14.20 4.00
N PHE A 202 -11.62 -13.58 3.50
CA PHE A 202 -11.73 -12.47 2.56
C PHE A 202 -12.49 -12.87 1.28
N VAL A 203 -12.23 -14.04 0.71
CA VAL A 203 -12.98 -14.54 -0.47
C VAL A 203 -14.49 -14.59 -0.17
N LYS A 204 -14.89 -15.12 0.99
CA LYS A 204 -16.31 -15.18 1.41
C LYS A 204 -16.93 -13.79 1.57
N LEU A 205 -16.16 -12.82 2.05
CA LEU A 205 -16.60 -11.44 2.18
C LEU A 205 -16.92 -10.83 0.81
N VAL A 206 -16.04 -11.05 -0.18
CA VAL A 206 -16.25 -10.57 -1.56
C VAL A 206 -17.47 -11.24 -2.20
N GLU A 207 -17.67 -12.55 -2.00
CA GLU A 207 -18.86 -13.27 -2.48
C GLU A 207 -20.16 -12.70 -1.90
N THR A 208 -20.15 -12.42 -0.58
CA THR A 208 -21.30 -11.83 0.11
C THR A 208 -21.64 -10.45 -0.43
N ALA A 209 -20.62 -9.60 -0.61
CA ALA A 209 -20.79 -8.26 -1.16
C ALA A 209 -21.31 -8.31 -2.60
N LYS A 210 -20.80 -9.22 -3.44
CA LYS A 210 -21.32 -9.45 -4.80
C LYS A 210 -22.81 -9.76 -4.78
N SER A 211 -23.23 -10.74 -3.98
CA SER A 211 -24.64 -11.14 -3.84
C SER A 211 -25.54 -10.00 -3.36
N LEU A 212 -25.05 -9.16 -2.44
CA LEU A 212 -25.79 -7.97 -1.97
C LEU A 212 -25.92 -6.92 -3.09
N SER A 213 -24.84 -6.65 -3.82
CA SER A 213 -24.83 -5.68 -4.92
C SER A 213 -25.76 -6.08 -6.06
N GLU A 214 -25.79 -7.37 -6.42
CA GLU A 214 -26.69 -7.90 -7.45
C GLU A 214 -28.16 -7.79 -7.03
N ARG A 215 -28.48 -8.11 -5.77
CA ARG A 215 -29.83 -7.93 -5.22
C ARG A 215 -30.27 -6.47 -5.20
N ALA A 216 -29.36 -5.55 -4.89
CA ALA A 216 -29.65 -4.12 -4.93
C ALA A 216 -29.90 -3.61 -6.36
N SER A 217 -29.18 -4.15 -7.35
CA SER A 217 -29.33 -3.78 -8.77
C SER A 217 -30.59 -4.35 -9.43
N ALA A 218 -31.16 -5.41 -8.83
CA ALA A 218 -32.39 -6.05 -9.31
C ALA A 218 -33.69 -5.44 -8.75
N ARG A 219 -33.58 -4.42 -7.88
CA ARG A 219 -34.71 -3.66 -7.32
C ARG A 219 -34.86 -2.32 -8.01
#